data_AF-A0A6B3LVR2-F1
#
_entry.id   AF-A0A6B3LVR2-F1
#
_cell.length_a   1.000
_cell.length_b   1.000
_cell.length_c   1.000
_cell.angle_alpha   90.00
_cell.angle_beta   90.00
_cell.angle_gamma   90.00
#
_symmetry.space_group_name_H-M   'P 1'
#
loop_
_entity.id
_entity.type
_entity.pdbx_description
1 polymer ?
#
loop_
_entity_poly.entity_id
_entity_poly.type
_entity_poly.pdbx_seq_one_letter_code
_entity_poly.pdbx_strand_id
1 'polypeptide(L)'
;MDASEVNNVPLWPLLVYGAIVLSLVGVILGLSYVLGQRGKGRAMTEPYEGGIVSEGSARIRFSSQFYMVAMLFVIFDVETVFILSWAIAFRELGWYGYAGVAIFMVMLVVVLVYEWRMGALDFGPDGKKILAAYKRMQKPAF
;
A
#
# COMPACT_ATOMS: atom_id res chain seq x y z
N MET A 1 17.02 -31.68 -10.77
CA MET A 1 15.57 -31.48 -10.59
C MET A 1 14.94 -31.80 -11.93
N ASP A 2 14.39 -32.99 -12.06
CA ASP A 2 13.75 -33.40 -13.31
C ASP A 2 12.46 -32.59 -13.52
N ALA A 3 12.24 -32.14 -14.75
CA ALA A 3 11.04 -31.40 -15.15
C ALA A 3 9.73 -32.19 -14.91
N SER A 4 9.83 -33.50 -14.62
CA SER A 4 8.72 -34.37 -14.24
C SER A 4 8.28 -34.21 -12.78
N GLU A 5 9.14 -33.79 -11.85
CA GLU A 5 8.75 -33.57 -10.44
C GLU A 5 8.05 -32.23 -10.20
N VAL A 6 8.38 -31.20 -10.99
CA VAL A 6 7.69 -29.89 -10.93
C VAL A 6 6.22 -30.03 -11.34
N ASN A 7 5.92 -30.94 -12.27
CA ASN A 7 4.55 -31.24 -12.69
C ASN A 7 3.73 -32.00 -11.62
N ASN A 8 4.39 -32.51 -10.57
CA ASN A 8 3.76 -33.27 -9.49
C ASN A 8 3.67 -32.48 -8.18
N VAL A 9 3.89 -31.16 -8.19
CA VAL A 9 3.59 -30.33 -7.02
C VAL A 9 2.07 -30.32 -6.85
N PRO A 10 1.51 -30.93 -5.80
CA PRO A 10 0.07 -30.98 -5.61
C PRO A 10 -0.40 -29.56 -5.27
N LEU A 11 -1.03 -28.87 -6.21
CA LEU A 11 -1.66 -27.56 -5.97
C LEU A 11 -3.01 -27.69 -5.26
N TRP A 12 -3.59 -28.89 -5.23
CA TRP A 12 -4.89 -29.17 -4.61
C TRP A 12 -4.97 -28.79 -3.11
N PRO A 13 -3.93 -28.95 -2.25
CA PRO A 13 -3.99 -28.54 -0.86
C PRO A 13 -4.11 -27.02 -0.71
N LEU A 14 -3.47 -26.25 -1.58
CA LEU A 14 -3.58 -24.78 -1.61
C LEU A 14 -5.02 -24.36 -1.95
N LEU A 15 -5.62 -25.00 -2.95
CA LEU A 15 -7.01 -24.74 -3.35
C LEU A 15 -8.00 -25.12 -2.25
N VAL A 16 -7.83 -26.28 -1.62
CA VAL A 16 -8.67 -26.72 -0.51
C VAL A 16 -8.53 -25.78 0.68
N TYR A 17 -7.32 -25.37 1.04
CA TYR A 17 -7.08 -24.40 2.11
C TYR A 17 -7.76 -23.05 1.80
N GLY A 18 -7.57 -22.52 0.60
CA GLY A 18 -8.20 -21.28 0.17
C GLY A 18 -9.73 -21.36 0.21
N ALA A 19 -10.31 -22.48 -0.23
CA ALA A 19 -11.75 -22.72 -0.18
C ALA A 19 -12.28 -22.78 1.27
N ILE A 20 -11.56 -23.43 2.18
CA ILE A 20 -11.92 -23.48 3.61
C ILE A 20 -11.89 -22.07 4.21
N VAL A 21 -10.85 -21.27 3.94
CA VAL A 21 -10.75 -19.89 4.46
C VAL A 21 -11.90 -19.02 3.93
N LEU A 22 -12.16 -19.06 2.62
CA LEU A 22 -13.26 -18.29 2.02
C LEU A 22 -14.64 -18.73 2.55
N SER A 23 -14.84 -20.03 2.72
CA SER A 23 -16.06 -20.59 3.31
C SER A 23 -16.24 -20.12 4.76
N LEU A 24 -15.18 -20.18 5.57
CA LEU A 24 -15.21 -19.70 6.95
C LEU A 24 -15.57 -18.22 7.04
N VAL A 25 -14.94 -17.37 6.22
CA VAL A 25 -15.26 -15.93 6.15
C VAL A 25 -16.72 -15.74 5.76
N GLY A 26 -17.21 -16.48 4.76
CA GLY A 26 -18.61 -16.45 4.33
C GLY A 26 -19.59 -16.86 5.44
N VAL A 27 -19.28 -17.91 6.20
CA VAL A 27 -20.09 -18.37 7.33
C VAL A 27 -20.12 -17.32 8.45
N ILE A 28 -18.97 -16.73 8.79
CA ILE A 28 -18.90 -15.69 9.84
C ILE A 28 -19.72 -14.46 9.44
N LEU A 29 -19.55 -13.97 8.21
CA LEU A 29 -20.32 -12.83 7.70
C LEU A 29 -21.82 -13.15 7.60
N GLY A 30 -22.17 -14.36 7.15
CA GLY A 30 -23.55 -14.84 7.07
C GLY A 30 -24.22 -14.95 8.45
N LEU A 31 -23.53 -15.55 9.42
CA LEU A 31 -24.00 -15.64 10.81
C LEU A 31 -24.15 -14.25 11.42
N SER A 32 -23.17 -13.36 11.23
CA SER A 32 -23.25 -11.97 11.70
C SER A 32 -24.44 -11.23 11.09
N TYR A 33 -24.70 -11.42 9.80
CA TYR A 33 -25.85 -10.84 9.11
C TYR A 33 -27.19 -11.37 9.65
N VAL A 34 -27.30 -12.67 9.92
CA VAL A 34 -28.56 -13.30 10.38
C VAL A 34 -28.81 -13.06 11.87
N LEU A 35 -27.79 -13.17 12.72
CA LEU A 35 -27.90 -13.03 14.18
C LEU A 35 -27.83 -11.55 14.65
N GLY A 36 -27.29 -10.65 13.82
CA GLY A 36 -27.11 -9.25 14.17
C GLY A 36 -28.44 -8.49 14.27
N GLN A 37 -28.64 -7.78 15.39
CA GLN A 37 -29.78 -6.88 15.56
C GLN A 37 -29.66 -5.69 14.60
N ARG A 38 -30.69 -5.49 13.75
CA ARG A 38 -30.71 -4.38 12.80
C ARG A 38 -31.59 -3.25 13.31
N GLY A 39 -30.98 -2.13 13.67
CA GLY A 39 -31.69 -0.88 13.95
C GLY A 39 -32.08 -0.17 12.65
N LYS A 40 -33.34 0.24 12.52
CA LYS A 40 -33.85 1.06 11.40
C LYS A 40 -33.89 2.56 11.75
N GLY A 41 -32.90 3.05 12.47
CA GLY A 41 -32.81 4.47 12.83
C GLY A 41 -32.26 5.30 11.68
N ARG A 42 -32.91 6.43 11.34
CA ARG A 42 -32.48 7.32 10.24
C ARG A 42 -31.02 7.77 10.36
N ALA A 43 -30.58 8.10 11.58
CA ALA A 43 -29.20 8.50 11.88
C ALA A 43 -28.19 7.33 11.87
N MET A 44 -28.65 6.07 11.87
CA MET A 44 -27.76 4.89 11.86
C MET A 44 -27.20 4.61 10.46
N THR A 45 -27.87 5.11 9.43
CA THR A 45 -27.49 4.98 8.02
C THR A 45 -26.84 6.24 7.44
N GLU A 46 -26.75 7.33 8.21
CA GLU A 46 -26.12 8.57 7.79
C GLU A 46 -24.62 8.56 8.15
N PRO A 47 -23.72 9.10 7.29
CA PRO A 47 -22.31 9.26 7.62
C PRO A 47 -22.11 10.06 8.92
N TYR A 48 -21.16 9.64 9.75
CA TYR A 48 -20.90 10.30 11.02
C TYR A 48 -20.15 11.62 10.83
N GLU A 49 -20.78 12.74 11.18
CA GLU A 49 -20.15 14.08 11.23
C GLU A 49 -20.46 14.80 12.56
N GLY A 50 -20.42 14.07 13.68
CA GLY A 50 -20.57 14.68 15.01
C GLY A 50 -21.92 15.35 15.28
N GLY A 51 -22.97 14.97 14.55
CA GLY A 51 -24.33 15.54 14.65
C GLY A 51 -24.66 16.59 13.60
N ILE A 52 -23.75 16.86 12.66
CA ILE A 52 -23.99 17.68 11.48
C ILE A 52 -24.46 16.75 10.34
N VAL A 53 -25.42 17.21 9.54
CA VAL A 53 -25.83 16.49 8.33
C VAL A 53 -24.72 16.58 7.30
N SER A 54 -24.25 15.44 6.80
CA SER A 54 -23.21 15.40 5.78
C SER A 54 -23.72 16.07 4.50
N GLU A 55 -23.15 17.23 4.17
CA GLU A 55 -23.47 18.00 2.97
C GLU A 55 -22.24 18.12 2.06
N GLY A 56 -22.43 17.81 0.78
CA GLY A 56 -21.39 17.95 -0.24
C GLY A 56 -21.03 16.66 -0.97
N SER A 57 -20.11 16.77 -1.92
CA SER A 57 -19.62 15.62 -2.68
C SER A 57 -18.45 14.97 -1.97
N ALA A 58 -18.50 13.64 -1.80
CA ALA A 58 -17.37 12.84 -1.32
C ALA A 58 -16.14 12.85 -2.27
N ARG A 59 -16.24 13.49 -3.45
CA ARG A 59 -15.15 13.63 -4.40
C ARG A 59 -14.33 14.89 -4.14
N ILE A 60 -13.55 14.87 -3.08
CA ILE A 60 -12.50 15.88 -2.87
C ILE A 60 -11.26 15.51 -3.68
N ARG A 61 -10.54 16.52 -4.16
CA ARG A 61 -9.22 16.31 -4.77
C ARG A 61 -8.23 15.99 -3.66
N PHE A 62 -7.85 14.73 -3.55
CA PHE A 62 -6.74 14.32 -2.69
C PHE A 62 -5.43 14.89 -3.21
N SER A 63 -4.44 15.10 -2.33
CA SER A 63 -3.14 15.61 -2.73
C SER A 63 -2.47 14.68 -3.74
N SER A 64 -1.72 15.24 -4.68
CA SER A 64 -0.96 14.46 -5.69
C SER A 64 0.10 13.54 -5.08
N GLN A 65 0.41 13.71 -3.81
CA GLN A 65 1.41 12.92 -3.08
C GLN A 65 1.03 11.43 -3.01
N PHE A 66 -0.26 11.11 -2.86
CA PHE A 66 -0.71 9.71 -2.87
C PHE A 66 -0.45 9.01 -4.21
N TYR A 67 -0.57 9.77 -5.32
CA TYR A 67 -0.29 9.23 -6.65
C TYR A 67 1.20 8.96 -6.86
N MET A 68 2.07 9.88 -6.42
CA MET A 68 3.51 9.71 -6.51
C MET A 68 3.98 8.43 -5.80
N VAL A 69 3.42 8.17 -4.62
CA VAL A 69 3.77 7.01 -3.79
C VAL A 69 3.24 5.71 -4.38
N ALA A 70 2.04 5.74 -4.98
CA ALA A 70 1.52 4.58 -5.70
C ALA A 70 2.36 4.27 -6.95
N MET A 71 2.78 5.29 -7.70
CA MET A 71 3.67 5.10 -8.85
C MET A 71 5.02 4.52 -8.44
N LEU A 72 5.64 5.09 -7.39
CA LEU A 72 6.88 4.57 -6.81
C LEU A 72 6.75 3.11 -6.39
N PHE A 73 5.66 2.75 -5.71
CA PHE A 73 5.43 1.37 -5.28
C PHE A 73 5.41 0.41 -6.47
N VAL A 74 4.73 0.76 -7.56
CA VAL A 74 4.68 -0.08 -8.77
C VAL A 74 6.06 -0.23 -9.41
N ILE A 75 6.85 0.84 -9.48
CA ILE A 75 8.21 0.80 -10.04
C ILE A 75 9.11 -0.09 -9.16
N PHE A 76 9.14 0.15 -7.85
CA PHE A 76 9.95 -0.66 -6.92
C PHE A 76 9.52 -2.13 -6.86
N ASP A 77 8.23 -2.43 -7.02
CA ASP A 77 7.72 -3.80 -7.08
C ASP A 77 8.25 -4.54 -8.32
N VAL A 78 8.21 -3.89 -9.48
CA VAL A 78 8.80 -4.43 -10.72
C VAL A 78 10.32 -4.61 -10.58
N GLU A 79 11.01 -3.68 -9.94
CA GLU A 79 12.45 -3.77 -9.71
C GLU A 79 12.82 -4.94 -8.77
N THR A 80 11.96 -5.23 -7.80
CA THR A 80 12.13 -6.37 -6.89
C THR A 80 12.01 -7.70 -7.63
N VAL A 81 11.14 -7.81 -8.64
CA VAL A 81 11.05 -9.02 -9.49
C VAL A 81 12.37 -9.30 -10.21
N PHE A 82 13.10 -8.27 -10.66
CA PHE A 82 14.43 -8.45 -11.26
C PHE A 82 15.46 -8.96 -10.26
N ILE A 83 15.45 -8.41 -9.03
CA ILE A 83 16.34 -8.90 -7.96
C ILE A 83 16.02 -10.35 -7.61
N LEU A 84 14.74 -10.73 -7.52
CA LEU A 84 14.32 -12.10 -7.27
C LEU A 84 14.76 -13.05 -8.38
N SER A 85 14.62 -12.63 -9.65
CA SER A 85 15.05 -13.41 -10.81
C SER A 85 16.56 -13.68 -10.76
N TRP A 86 17.36 -12.66 -10.43
CA TRP A 86 18.79 -12.82 -10.19
C TRP A 86 19.08 -13.72 -8.98
N ALA A 87 18.34 -13.57 -7.88
CA ALA A 87 18.57 -14.35 -6.66
C ALA A 87 18.36 -15.86 -6.89
N ILE A 88 17.37 -16.23 -7.70
CA ILE A 88 17.13 -17.64 -8.09
C ILE A 88 18.33 -18.19 -8.88
N ALA A 89 18.89 -17.40 -9.79
CA ALA A 89 20.00 -17.80 -10.66
C ALA A 89 21.40 -17.42 -10.11
N PHE A 90 21.51 -16.98 -8.85
CA PHE A 90 22.73 -16.41 -8.26
C PHE A 90 23.98 -17.27 -8.47
N ARG A 91 23.84 -18.59 -8.29
CA ARG A 91 24.95 -19.55 -8.42
C ARG A 91 25.46 -19.68 -9.85
N GLU A 92 24.58 -19.50 -10.84
CA GLU A 92 24.90 -19.66 -12.26
C GLU A 92 25.57 -18.41 -12.83
N LEU A 93 25.16 -17.21 -12.38
CA LEU A 93 25.72 -15.96 -12.89
C LEU A 93 27.04 -15.54 -12.23
N GLY A 94 27.36 -16.08 -11.04
CA GLY A 94 28.61 -15.83 -10.34
C GLY A 94 28.91 -14.33 -10.14
N TRP A 95 30.19 -13.95 -10.27
CA TRP A 95 30.65 -12.58 -9.98
C TRP A 95 30.11 -11.53 -10.96
N TYR A 96 29.88 -11.90 -12.22
CA TYR A 96 29.32 -10.99 -13.23
C TYR A 96 27.85 -10.67 -12.92
N GLY A 97 27.05 -11.66 -12.53
CA GLY A 97 25.69 -11.42 -12.06
C GLY A 97 25.65 -10.56 -10.82
N TYR A 98 26.55 -10.83 -9.86
CA TYR A 98 26.66 -10.04 -8.65
C TYR A 98 26.97 -8.56 -8.92
N ALA A 99 27.94 -8.28 -9.80
CA ALA A 99 28.26 -6.92 -10.21
C ALA A 99 27.06 -6.24 -10.92
N GLY A 100 26.34 -6.98 -11.78
CA GLY A 100 25.13 -6.50 -12.44
C GLY A 100 24.05 -6.09 -11.45
N VAL A 101 23.72 -6.95 -10.47
CA VAL A 101 22.74 -6.60 -9.44
C VAL A 101 23.23 -5.50 -8.51
N ALA A 102 24.53 -5.43 -8.20
CA ALA A 102 25.07 -4.35 -7.39
C ALA A 102 24.88 -2.97 -8.05
N ILE A 103 25.14 -2.87 -9.35
CA ILE A 103 24.88 -1.64 -10.13
C ILE A 103 23.38 -1.33 -10.16
N PHE A 104 22.54 -2.36 -10.37
CA PHE A 104 21.09 -2.21 -10.35
C PHE A 104 20.60 -1.66 -8.99
N MET A 105 21.08 -2.22 -7.87
CA MET A 105 20.76 -1.75 -6.52
C MET A 105 21.18 -0.29 -6.29
N VAL A 106 22.34 0.14 -6.81
CA VAL A 106 22.76 1.53 -6.73
C VAL A 106 21.79 2.45 -7.48
N MET A 107 21.32 2.04 -8.66
CA MET A 107 20.30 2.79 -9.41
C MET A 107 19.01 2.95 -8.60
N LEU A 108 18.53 1.90 -7.92
CA LEU A 108 17.36 1.98 -7.04
C LEU A 108 17.52 3.03 -5.95
N VAL A 109 18.69 3.03 -5.30
CA VAL A 109 19.01 4.00 -4.25
C VAL A 109 19.05 5.42 -4.82
N VAL A 110 19.63 5.62 -6.01
CA VAL A 110 19.68 6.93 -6.66
C VAL A 110 18.28 7.45 -6.98
N VAL A 111 17.42 6.61 -7.56
CA VAL A 111 16.02 6.95 -7.86
C VAL A 111 15.27 7.30 -6.56
N LEU A 112 15.39 6.47 -5.53
CA LEU A 112 14.76 6.71 -4.22
C LEU A 112 15.20 8.03 -3.59
N VAL A 113 16.51 8.32 -3.61
CA VAL A 113 17.05 9.57 -3.06
C VAL A 113 16.54 10.76 -3.87
N TYR A 114 16.51 10.68 -5.19
CA TYR A 114 16.00 11.75 -6.04
C TYR A 114 14.54 12.07 -5.72
N GLU A 115 13.69 11.06 -5.66
CA GLU A 115 12.26 11.19 -5.35
C GLU A 115 12.02 11.75 -3.93
N TRP A 116 12.80 11.27 -2.96
CA TRP A 116 12.72 11.79 -1.60
C TRP A 116 13.07 13.28 -1.54
N ARG A 117 14.10 13.71 -2.27
CA ARG A 117 14.49 15.14 -2.36
C ARG A 117 13.44 16.00 -3.07
N MET A 118 12.67 15.42 -3.99
CA MET A 118 11.53 16.07 -4.65
C MET A 118 10.29 16.20 -3.75
N GLY A 119 10.31 15.63 -2.53
CA GLY A 119 9.17 15.68 -1.62
C GLY A 119 8.05 14.70 -1.96
N ALA A 120 8.32 13.72 -2.83
CA ALA A 120 7.40 12.63 -3.15
C ALA A 120 6.96 11.84 -1.90
N LEU A 121 7.88 11.73 -0.93
CA LEU A 121 7.71 11.00 0.32
C LEU A 121 7.31 11.88 1.52
N ASP A 122 7.00 13.16 1.31
CA ASP A 122 6.66 14.07 2.42
C ASP A 122 5.17 13.95 2.75
N PHE A 123 4.85 13.06 3.68
CA PHE A 123 3.47 12.76 4.08
C PHE A 123 3.03 13.69 5.20
N GLY A 124 2.33 14.76 4.83
CA GLY A 124 1.54 15.55 5.76
C GLY A 124 1.78 17.05 5.67
N PRO A 125 0.96 17.85 6.36
CA PRO A 125 1.13 19.28 6.43
C PRO A 125 2.46 19.61 7.13
N ASP A 126 3.29 20.44 6.50
CA ASP A 126 4.56 20.88 7.07
C ASP A 126 4.30 21.66 8.37
N GLY A 127 4.45 20.97 9.50
CA GLY A 127 4.16 21.50 10.83
C GLY A 127 4.99 22.75 11.14
N LYS A 128 6.18 22.91 10.53
CA LYS A 128 7.00 24.11 10.70
C LYS A 128 6.37 25.30 10.00
N LYS A 129 5.81 25.12 8.80
CA LYS A 129 5.07 26.18 8.09
C LYS A 129 3.79 26.56 8.84
N ILE A 130 3.07 25.58 9.38
CA ILE A 130 1.87 25.82 10.19
C ILE A 130 2.21 26.59 11.47
N LEU A 131 3.24 26.17 12.22
CA LEU A 131 3.68 26.87 13.43
C LEU A 131 4.14 28.29 13.12
N ALA A 132 4.85 28.50 12.00
CA ALA A 132 5.30 29.82 11.59
C ALA A 132 4.12 30.75 11.25
N ALA A 133 3.10 30.23 10.55
CA ALA A 133 1.87 30.97 10.26
C ALA A 133 1.09 31.30 11.55
N TYR A 134 0.94 30.35 12.46
CA TYR A 134 0.31 30.56 13.76
C TYR A 134 1.02 31.64 14.58
N LYS A 135 2.36 31.57 14.69
CA LYS A 135 3.16 32.59 15.39
C LYS A 135 3.06 33.98 14.75
N ARG A 136 2.87 34.07 13.42
CA ARG A 136 2.64 35.36 12.74
C ARG A 136 1.26 35.95 13.07
N MET A 137 0.21 35.12 13.12
CA MET A 137 -1.14 35.56 13.48
C MET A 137 -1.24 35.95 14.97
N GLN A 138 -0.44 35.33 15.84
CA GLN A 138 -0.43 35.60 17.27
C GLN A 138 0.38 36.83 17.67
N LYS A 139 1.20 37.41 16.77
CA LYS A 139 1.87 38.68 17.07
C LYS A 139 0.83 39.79 17.12
N PRO A 140 0.65 40.48 18.26
CA PRO A 140 -0.28 41.59 18.33
C PRO A 140 0.17 42.69 17.38
N ALA A 141 -0.74 43.15 16.52
CA ALA A 141 -0.56 44.38 15.77
C ALA A 141 -0.62 45.53 16.79
N PHE A 142 0.55 46.06 17.13
CA PHE A 142 0.65 47.38 17.75
C PHE A 142 0.59 48.44 16.66
#